data_AF-A0A7J2TJ18-F1
#
_entry.id   AF-A0A7J2TJ18-F1
#
_cell.length_a   1.000
_cell.length_b   1.000
_cell.length_c   1.000
_cell.angle_alpha   90.00
_cell.angle_beta   90.00
_cell.angle_gamma   90.00
#
_symmetry.space_group_name_H-M   'P 1'
#
loop_
_entity.id
_entity.type
_entity.pdbx_description
1 polymer ?
#
loop_
_entity_poly.entity_id
_entity_poly.type
_entity_poly.pdbx_seq_one_letter_code
_entity_poly.pdbx_strand_id
1 'polypeptide(L)'
;MPGAPAFIAQSERSLIERLKLLLGAQRIKRVVLIAHEDCGYYKNQYPGLPFDEIRQKQLDDLSKATEFLKDAGVDFCAFFAFVERNEIVFDRVR
;
A
#
# COMPACT_ATOMS: atom_id res chain seq x y z
N MET A 1 8.69 12.13 11.81
CA MET A 1 7.25 12.47 11.87
C MET A 1 6.47 11.18 11.65
N PRO A 2 5.52 10.79 12.52
CA PRO A 2 4.66 9.66 12.23
C PRO A 2 3.87 9.99 10.95
N GLY A 3 3.98 9.12 9.95
CA GLY A 3 3.22 9.25 8.70
C GLY A 3 1.71 9.26 8.97
N ALA A 4 0.95 9.81 8.03
CA ALA A 4 -0.51 9.72 8.00
C ALA A 4 -0.98 8.25 8.23
N PRO A 5 -2.22 8.02 8.71
CA PRO A 5 -2.72 6.67 8.93
C PRO A 5 -2.48 5.80 7.69
N ALA A 6 -1.87 4.64 7.92
CA ALA A 6 -1.57 3.68 6.86
C ALA A 6 -2.86 3.33 6.12
N PHE A 7 -2.82 3.33 4.78
CA PHE A 7 -3.95 2.87 3.97
C PHE A 7 -4.07 1.36 4.13
N ILE A 8 -5.06 0.94 4.90
CA ILE A 8 -5.41 -0.48 5.05
C ILE A 8 -6.73 -0.65 4.30
N ALA A 9 -6.64 -1.18 3.07
CA ALA A 9 -7.81 -1.39 2.22
C ALA A 9 -8.92 -2.21 2.91
N GLN A 10 -8.58 -3.02 3.93
CA GLN A 10 -9.50 -3.89 4.64
C GLN A 10 -10.30 -3.23 5.76
N SER A 11 -9.83 -2.14 6.39
CA SER A 11 -10.50 -1.59 7.59
C SER A 11 -11.48 -0.46 7.31
N GLU A 12 -11.50 0.13 6.11
CA GLU A 12 -12.32 1.31 5.83
C GLU A 12 -13.03 1.22 4.47
N ARG A 13 -14.16 0.49 4.41
CA ARG A 13 -15.06 0.44 3.24
C ARG A 13 -15.45 1.84 2.73
N SER A 14 -15.58 2.80 3.65
CA SER A 14 -15.90 4.20 3.34
C SER A 14 -14.82 4.90 2.50
N LEU A 15 -13.56 4.50 2.64
CA LEU A 15 -12.43 5.08 1.93
C LEU A 15 -12.31 4.53 0.51
N ILE A 16 -12.67 3.26 0.28
CA ILE A 16 -12.78 2.67 -1.06
C ILE A 16 -13.89 3.33 -1.87
N GLU A 17 -15.07 3.54 -1.26
CA GLU A 17 -16.17 4.22 -1.94
C GLU A 17 -15.79 5.66 -2.30
N ARG A 18 -15.07 6.37 -1.42
CA ARG A 18 -14.49 7.68 -1.73
C ARG A 18 -13.47 7.61 -2.86
N LEU A 19 -12.59 6.60 -2.87
CA LEU A 19 -11.65 6.38 -3.95
C LEU A 19 -12.40 6.18 -5.28
N LYS A 20 -13.40 5.29 -5.33
CA LYS A 20 -14.23 5.07 -6.52
C LYS A 20 -14.92 6.34 -7.01
N LEU A 21 -15.46 7.15 -6.09
CA LEU A 21 -16.06 8.45 -6.43
C LEU A 21 -15.02 9.40 -7.04
N LEU A 22 -13.82 9.47 -6.47
CA LEU A 22 -12.72 10.29 -6.99
C LEU A 22 -12.23 9.79 -8.36
N LEU A 23 -12.11 8.47 -8.53
CA LEU A 23 -11.73 7.84 -9.80
C LEU A 23 -12.79 8.03 -10.89
N GLY A 24 -14.08 8.09 -10.53
CA GLY A 24 -15.17 8.38 -11.46
C GLY A 24 -15.29 9.87 -11.81
N ALA A 25 -15.03 10.76 -10.85
CA ALA A 25 -15.14 12.21 -11.04
C ALA A 25 -13.90 12.80 -11.74
N GLN A 26 -12.73 12.21 -11.54
CA GLN A 26 -11.48 12.66 -12.12
C GLN A 26 -11.01 11.64 -13.16
N ARG A 27 -10.44 12.08 -14.28
CA ARG A 27 -9.91 11.20 -15.35
C ARG A 27 -8.61 10.48 -14.93
N ILE A 28 -8.57 9.93 -13.71
CA ILE A 28 -7.42 9.21 -13.15
C ILE A 28 -7.31 7.89 -13.90
N LYS A 29 -6.18 7.70 -14.58
CA LYS A 29 -5.91 6.50 -15.37
C LYS A 29 -5.12 5.45 -14.62
N ARG A 30 -4.39 5.87 -13.58
CA ARG A 30 -3.48 5.01 -12.82
C ARG A 30 -3.43 5.42 -11.36
N VAL A 31 -3.42 4.43 -10.48
CA VAL A 31 -3.16 4.56 -9.04
C VAL A 31 -1.95 3.71 -8.68
N VAL A 32 -1.07 4.27 -7.84
CA VAL A 32 0.12 3.58 -7.35
C VAL A 32 -0.04 3.34 -5.85
N LEU A 33 0.09 2.09 -5.42
CA LEU A 33 0.11 1.69 -4.01
C LEU A 33 1.57 1.52 -3.60
N ILE A 34 1.94 2.09 -2.45
CA ILE A 34 3.31 2.04 -1.94
C ILE A 34 3.27 1.60 -0.49
N ALA A 35 3.90 0.48 -0.19
CA ALA A 35 4.31 0.11 1.16
C ALA A 35 5.80 0.41 1.32
N HIS A 36 6.31 0.47 2.55
CA HIS A 36 7.68 0.89 2.77
C HIS A 36 8.35 0.21 3.96
N GLU A 37 9.68 0.13 3.90
CA GLU A 37 10.48 -0.26 5.04
C GLU A 37 10.24 0.68 6.22
N ASP A 38 10.42 0.15 7.44
CA ASP A 38 10.23 0.92 8.66
C ASP A 38 8.83 1.57 8.78
N CYS A 39 7.80 0.88 8.29
CA CYS A 39 6.43 1.35 8.49
C CYS A 39 6.04 1.28 9.97
N GLY A 40 5.90 2.45 10.59
CA GLY A 40 5.55 2.58 12.01
C GLY A 40 4.22 1.89 12.37
N TYR A 41 3.28 1.83 11.43
CA TYR A 41 2.03 1.09 11.62
C TYR A 41 2.28 -0.41 11.86
N TYR A 42 3.00 -1.06 10.96
CA TYR A 42 3.28 -2.50 11.06
C TYR A 42 4.18 -2.81 12.27
N LYS A 43 5.15 -1.95 12.59
CA LYS A 43 5.98 -2.10 13.80
C LYS A 43 5.14 -2.07 15.08
N ASN A 44 4.16 -1.17 15.15
CA ASN A 44 3.28 -1.04 16.30
C ASN A 44 2.26 -2.19 16.39
N GLN A 45 1.76 -2.66 15.25
CA GLN A 45 0.77 -3.74 15.21
C GLN A 45 1.38 -5.12 15.44
N TYR A 46 2.62 -5.32 15.03
CA TYR A 46 3.36 -6.59 15.16
C TYR A 46 4.66 -6.39 15.95
N PRO A 47 4.56 -6.07 17.26
CA PRO A 47 5.74 -5.86 18.08
C PRO A 47 6.56 -7.15 18.19
N GLY A 48 7.87 -7.06 17.94
CA GLY A 48 8.81 -8.17 18.05
C GLY A 48 8.86 -9.10 16.84
N LEU A 49 8.07 -8.86 15.80
CA LEU A 49 8.16 -9.62 14.55
C LEU A 49 9.44 -9.23 13.78
N PRO A 50 10.16 -10.19 13.17
CA PRO A 50 11.31 -9.89 12.31
C PRO A 50 10.94 -8.98 11.13
N PHE A 51 11.91 -8.20 10.66
CA PHE A 51 11.74 -7.30 9.51
C PHE A 51 11.22 -8.03 8.26
N ASP A 52 11.77 -9.21 7.95
CA ASP A 52 11.36 -9.97 6.77
C ASP A 52 9.90 -10.44 6.84
N GLU A 53 9.42 -10.80 8.04
CA GLU A 53 8.02 -11.17 8.24
C GLU A 53 7.09 -9.95 8.11
N ILE A 54 7.50 -8.79 8.64
CA ILE A 54 6.77 -7.53 8.47
C ILE A 54 6.73 -7.13 6.99
N ARG A 55 7.85 -7.27 6.28
CA ARG A 55 7.93 -7.03 4.84
C ARG A 55 6.98 -7.95 4.09
N GLN A 56 6.97 -9.25 4.40
CA GLN A 56 6.05 -10.19 3.75
C GLN A 56 4.58 -9.81 3.97
N LYS A 57 4.21 -9.41 5.19
CA LYS A 57 2.84 -8.93 5.48
C LYS A 57 2.46 -7.71 4.63
N GLN A 58 3.37 -6.75 4.51
CA GLN A 58 3.15 -5.56 3.66
C GLN A 58 2.98 -5.94 2.19
N LEU A 59 3.79 -6.88 1.68
CA LEU A 59 3.66 -7.39 0.32
C LEU A 59 2.31 -8.09 0.11
N ASP A 60 1.90 -8.96 1.03
CA ASP A 60 0.62 -9.66 0.97
C ASP A 60 -0.57 -8.68 0.98
N ASP A 61 -0.49 -7.62 1.80
CA ASP A 61 -1.53 -6.59 1.88
C ASP A 61 -1.60 -5.76 0.58
N LEU A 62 -0.45 -5.42 -0.01
CA LEU A 62 -0.40 -4.77 -1.31
C LEU A 62 -1.02 -5.65 -2.40
N SER A 63 -0.66 -6.93 -2.48
CA SER A 63 -1.22 -7.87 -3.46
C SER A 63 -2.75 -7.98 -3.31
N LYS A 64 -3.26 -8.13 -2.08
CA LYS A 64 -4.71 -8.16 -1.81
C LYS A 64 -5.39 -6.86 -2.20
N ALA A 65 -4.77 -5.71 -1.92
CA ALA A 65 -5.32 -4.41 -2.28
C ALA A 65 -5.39 -4.24 -3.81
N THR A 66 -4.36 -4.64 -4.55
CA THR A 66 -4.39 -4.63 -6.02
C THR A 66 -5.45 -5.55 -6.59
N GLU A 67 -5.61 -6.75 -6.04
CA GLU A 67 -6.63 -7.69 -6.50
C GLU A 67 -8.04 -7.15 -6.26
N PHE A 68 -8.30 -6.60 -5.06
CA PHE A 68 -9.59 -6.02 -4.70
C PHE A 68 -9.96 -4.79 -5.56
N LEU A 69 -8.95 -4.03 -6.00
CA LEU A 69 -9.15 -2.80 -6.79
C LEU A 69 -9.15 -3.05 -8.31
N LYS A 70 -8.87 -4.27 -8.76
CA LYS A 70 -8.77 -4.63 -10.18
C LYS A 70 -10.02 -4.28 -10.99
N ASP A 71 -11.20 -4.39 -10.37
CA ASP A 71 -12.49 -4.12 -11.01
C ASP A 71 -12.91 -2.64 -10.96
N ALA A 72 -12.08 -1.75 -10.38
CA ALA A 72 -12.41 -0.33 -10.24
C ALA A 72 -12.23 0.48 -11.55
N GLY A 73 -11.87 -0.16 -12.66
CA GLY A 73 -11.75 0.48 -13.98
C GLY A 73 -10.54 1.40 -14.15
N VAL A 74 -9.53 1.25 -13.30
CA VAL A 74 -8.30 2.07 -13.28
C VAL A 74 -7.08 1.14 -13.19
N ASP A 75 -5.97 1.54 -13.80
CA ASP A 75 -4.72 0.77 -13.73
C ASP A 75 -4.11 0.88 -12.33
N PHE A 76 -3.87 -0.25 -11.66
CA PHE A 76 -3.23 -0.29 -10.34
C PHE A 76 -1.85 -0.93 -10.44
N CYS A 77 -0.88 -0.32 -9.78
CA CYS A 77 0.47 -0.87 -9.62
C CYS A 77 0.89 -0.74 -8.15
N ALA A 78 1.52 -1.78 -7.62
CA ALA A 78 2.04 -1.78 -6.25
C ALA A 78 3.56 -1.81 -6.22
N PHE A 79 4.15 -1.10 -5.26
CA PHE A 79 5.59 -1.09 -5.01
C PHE A 79 5.90 -1.19 -3.52
N PHE A 80 7.02 -1.84 -3.20
CA PHE A 80 7.62 -1.80 -1.88
C PHE A 80 8.86 -0.90 -1.91
N ALA A 81 8.86 0.15 -1.10
CA ALA A 81 9.95 1.10 -0.99
C ALA A 81 10.93 0.71 0.13
N PHE A 82 12.24 0.73 -0.14
CA PHE A 82 13.28 0.44 0.85
C PHE A 82 14.54 1.26 0.57
N VAL A 83 15.44 1.36 1.53
CA VAL A 83 16.69 2.11 1.39
C VAL A 83 17.83 1.15 1.06
N GLU A 84 18.45 1.38 -0.10
CA GLU A 84 19.66 0.67 -0.52
C GLU A 84 20.72 1.71 -0.91
N ARG A 85 21.94 1.57 -0.39
CA ARG A 85 23.07 2.49 -0.69
C ARG A 85 22.73 3.98 -0.53
N ASN A 86 21.93 4.31 0.48
CA ASN A 86 21.48 5.68 0.77
C ASN A 86 20.54 6.28 -0.30
N GLU A 87 19.90 5.44 -1.10
CA GLU A 87 18.86 5.80 -2.06
C GLU A 87 17.56 5.05 -1.77
N ILE A 88 16.41 5.65 -2.13
CA ILE A 88 15.10 5.00 -2.02
C ILE A 88 14.85 4.18 -3.29
N VAL A 89 14.71 2.87 -3.13
CA VAL A 89 14.43 1.92 -4.21
C VAL A 89 12.98 1.47 -4.13
N PHE A 90 12.33 1.30 -5.28
CA PHE A 90 10.94 0.84 -5.38
C PHE A 90 10.89 -0.50 -6.12
N ASP A 91 10.65 -1.59 -5.38
CA ASP A 91 10.45 -2.92 -5.97
C ASP A 91 8.99 -3.12 -6.34
N ARG A 92 8.73 -3.46 -7.61
CA ARG A 92 7.37 -3.72 -8.08
C ARG A 92 6.84 -5.02 -7.47
N VAL A 93 5.67 -4.94 -6.83
CA VAL A 93 4.93 -6.10 -6.34
C VAL A 93 4.17 -6.72 -7.51
N ARG A 94 4.29 -8.03 -7.67
CA ARG A 94 3.66 -8.81 -8.76
C ARG A 94 2.29 -9.31 -8.37
#